data_AF-A0A9W3XM73-F1
#
_entry.id   AF-A0A9W3XM73-F1
#
_cell.length_a   1.000
_cell.length_b   1.000
_cell.length_c   1.000
_cell.angle_alpha   90.00
_cell.angle_beta   90.00
_cell.angle_gamma   90.00
#
_symmetry.space_group_name_H-M   'P 1'
#
loop_
_entity.id
_entity.type
_entity.pdbx_description
1 polymer ?
#
loop_
_entity_poly.entity_id
_entity_poly.type
_entity_poly.pdbx_seq_one_letter_code
_entity_poly.pdbx_strand_id
1 'polypeptide(L)' 'MDLDKYRKLHLLLKDANQKVLVHSQESFASIMDHLNEDKFIMLFELENNLYLPCAINTEDIIAISRVED' A
#
# COMPACT_ATOMS: atom_id res chain seq x y z
N MET A 1 11.72 5.54 15.34
CA MET A 1 11.51 4.61 14.22
C MET A 1 11.92 5.36 12.97
N ASP A 2 12.89 4.85 12.20
CA ASP A 2 13.30 5.49 10.94
C ASP A 2 12.13 5.47 9.95
N LEU A 3 11.57 6.64 9.70
CA LEU A 3 10.49 6.87 8.74
C LEU A 3 10.95 6.60 7.29
N ASP A 4 12.26 6.51 7.04
CA ASP A 4 12.86 6.27 5.71
C ASP A 4 12.76 4.83 5.20
N LYS A 5 12.35 3.88 6.05
CA LYS A 5 12.29 2.46 5.64
C LYS A 5 11.00 2.08 4.91
N TYR A 6 9.99 2.93 4.98
CA TYR A 6 8.67 2.65 4.41
C TYR A 6 8.46 3.48 3.14
N ARG A 7 8.18 2.79 2.04
CA ARG A 7 7.84 3.42 0.75
C ARG A 7 6.38 3.85 0.80
N LYS A 8 6.13 5.11 0.43
CA LYS A 8 4.80 5.70 0.33
C LYS A 8 4.14 5.32 -1.00
N LEU A 9 2.87 4.94 -0.94
CA LEU A 9 2.09 4.48 -2.07
C LEU A 9 0.72 5.15 -2.06
N HIS A 10 0.26 5.57 -3.22
CA HIS A 10 -1.15 5.86 -3.44
C HIS A 10 -1.85 4.59 -3.90
N LEU A 11 -2.95 4.27 -3.22
CA LEU A 11 -3.81 3.14 -3.51
C LEU A 11 -5.20 3.63 -3.89
N LEU A 12 -5.74 3.13 -5.00
CA LEU A 12 -7.12 3.36 -5.40
C LEU A 12 -7.89 2.05 -5.29
N LEU A 13 -8.95 2.04 -4.47
CA LEU A 13 -9.80 0.88 -4.26
C LEU A 13 -11.13 1.04 -5.01
N LYS A 14 -11.76 -0.07 -5.37
CA LYS A 14 -13.06 -0.09 -6.08
C LYS A 14 -14.17 0.65 -5.35
N ASP A 15 -14.25 0.46 -4.03
CA ASP A 15 -15.29 1.04 -3.20
C ASP A 15 -14.90 2.40 -2.60
N ALA A 16 -13.65 2.84 -2.81
CA ALA A 16 -13.17 4.13 -2.34
C ALA A 16 -13.17 5.15 -3.48
N ASN A 17 -14.00 6.18 -3.36
CA ASN A 17 -13.97 7.34 -4.28
C ASN A 17 -12.71 8.21 -4.14
N GLN A 18 -11.72 7.79 -3.35
CA GLN A 18 -10.51 8.56 -3.07
C GLN A 18 -9.28 7.67 -3.03
N LYS A 19 -8.13 8.26 -3.39
CA LYS A 19 -6.83 7.63 -3.22
C LYS A 19 -6.48 7.60 -1.73
N VAL A 20 -6.07 6.44 -1.26
CA VAL A 20 -5.59 6.22 0.11
C VAL A 20 -4.06 6.25 0.11
N LEU A 21 -3.47 6.91 1.10
CA LEU A 21 -2.03 6.90 1.31
C LEU A 21 -1.67 5.73 2.23
N VAL A 22 -0.89 4.80 1.71
CA VAL A 22 -0.43 3.61 2.44
C VAL A 22 1.08 3.47 2.31
N HIS A 23 1.64 2.59 3.12
CA HIS A 23 3.08 2.38 3.21
C HIS A 23 3.43 0.91 3.08
N SER A 24 4.64 0.63 2.60
CA SER A 24 5.17 -0.73 2.54
C SER A 24 6.66 -0.77 2.83
N GLN A 25 7.13 -1.84 3.47
CA GLN A 25 8.56 -2.12 3.60
C GLN A 25 9.14 -2.77 2.33
N GLU A 26 8.27 -3.34 1.49
CA GLU A 26 8.66 -4.05 0.28
C GLU A 26 8.97 -3.10 -0.87
N SER A 27 9.70 -3.61 -1.85
CA SER A 27 9.99 -2.86 -3.07
C SER A 27 8.72 -2.74 -3.90
N PHE A 28 8.62 -1.68 -4.72
CA PHE A 28 7.47 -1.54 -5.61
C PHE A 28 7.36 -2.70 -6.60
N ALA A 29 8.48 -3.28 -7.05
CA ALA A 29 8.47 -4.45 -7.91
C ALA A 29 7.83 -5.66 -7.20
N SER A 30 8.27 -5.96 -5.98
CA SER A 30 7.69 -7.03 -5.15
C SER A 30 6.19 -6.85 -4.96
N ILE A 31 5.75 -5.62 -4.70
CA ILE A 31 4.32 -5.30 -4.56
C ILE A 31 3.55 -5.61 -5.86
N MET A 32 4.12 -5.28 -7.02
CA MET A 32 3.48 -5.60 -8.30
C MET A 32 3.42 -7.11 -8.54
N ASP A 33 4.43 -7.87 -8.11
CA ASP A 33 4.41 -9.34 -8.18
C ASP A 33 3.30 -9.90 -7.27
N HIS A 34 3.21 -9.43 -6.02
CA HIS A 34 2.14 -9.80 -5.08
C HIS A 34 0.74 -9.47 -5.58
N LEU A 35 0.56 -8.35 -6.28
CA LEU A 35 -0.73 -8.01 -6.89
C LEU A 35 -1.18 -9.00 -7.97
N ASN A 36 -0.23 -9.67 -8.64
CA ASN A 36 -0.53 -10.65 -9.66
C ASN A 36 -0.71 -12.07 -9.09
N GLU A 37 -0.03 -12.40 -8.00
CA GLU A 37 0.05 -13.76 -7.46
C GLU A 37 -0.83 -13.98 -6.22
N ASP A 38 -0.97 -12.96 -5.36
CA ASP A 38 -1.62 -13.08 -4.06
C ASP A 38 -3.04 -12.53 -4.06
N LYS A 39 -3.88 -13.11 -3.20
CA LYS A 39 -5.25 -12.62 -2.93
C LYS A 39 -5.28 -11.42 -1.98
N PHE A 40 -4.25 -11.27 -1.15
CA PHE A 40 -4.16 -10.18 -0.18
C PHE A 40 -2.73 -9.66 -0.14
N ILE A 41 -2.60 -8.35 -0.01
CA ILE A 41 -1.33 -7.67 0.23
C ILE A 41 -1.35 -6.99 1.59
N MET A 42 -0.26 -7.09 2.34
CA MET A 42 -0.11 -6.41 3.63
C MET A 42 0.58 -5.05 3.43
N LEU A 43 -0.17 -3.97 3.67
CA LEU A 43 0.32 -2.60 3.64
C LEU A 43 0.15 -1.96 5.03
N PHE A 44 0.56 -0.71 5.17
CA PHE A 44 0.50 -0.01 6.45
C PHE A 44 -0.15 1.37 6.30
N GLU A 45 -1.19 1.61 7.09
CA GLU A 45 -1.76 2.94 7.27
C GLU A 45 -0.98 3.69 8.36
N LEU A 46 -0.83 5.00 8.19
CA LEU A 46 -0.18 5.85 9.18
C LEU A 46 -1.24 6.58 10.00
N GLU A 47 -1.40 6.18 11.26
CA GLU A 47 -2.33 6.81 12.19
C GLU A 47 -1.57 7.19 13.47
N ASN A 48 -1.66 8.46 13.90
CA ASN A 48 -1.00 8.94 15.12
C ASN A 48 0.51 8.61 15.19
N ASN A 49 1.23 8.73 14.07
CA ASN A 49 2.65 8.34 13.90
C ASN A 49 2.94 6.84 14.13
N LEU A 50 1.92 5.99 14.07
CA LEU A 50 2.05 4.55 14.14
C LEU A 50 1.65 3.92 12.80
N TYR A 51 2.47 2.97 12.35
CA TYR A 51 2.17 2.17 11.17
C TYR A 51 1.29 0.99 11.57
N LEU A 52 0.01 1.07 11.22
CA LEU A 52 -0.96 0.03 11.47
C LEU A 52 -1.02 -0.92 10.27
N PRO A 53 -0.82 -2.25 10.46
CA PRO A 53 -0.87 -3.19 9.36
C PRO A 53 -2.32 -3.35 8.87
N CYS A 54 -2.50 -3.28 7.55
CA CYS A 54 -3.77 -3.45 6.87
C CYS A 54 -3.63 -4.49 5.77
N ALA A 55 -4.43 -5.56 5.84
CA ALA A 55 -4.54 -6.55 4.78
C ALA A 55 -5.56 -6.08 3.76
N ILE A 56 -5.14 -5.94 2.50
CA ILE A 56 -5.97 -5.43 1.42
C ILE A 56 -6.16 -6.53 0.40
N ASN A 57 -7.41 -6.80 0.02
CA ASN A 57 -7.71 -7.74 -1.05
C ASN A 57 -7.22 -7.15 -2.38
N THR A 58 -6.40 -7.92 -3.10
CA THR A 58 -5.81 -7.46 -4.36
C THR A 58 -6.87 -7.26 -5.45
N GLU A 59 -7.97 -8.00 -5.38
CA GLU A 59 -9.12 -7.83 -6.29
C GLU A 59 -9.81 -6.47 -6.12
N ASP A 60 -9.69 -5.84 -4.96
CA ASP A 60 -10.34 -4.55 -4.67
C ASP A 60 -9.46 -3.36 -5.09
N ILE A 61 -8.22 -3.62 -5.50
CA ILE A 61 -7.26 -2.60 -5.93
C ILE A 61 -7.48 -2.30 -7.42
N ILE A 62 -7.84 -1.05 -7.73
CA ILE A 62 -7.93 -0.55 -9.12
C ILE A 62 -6.54 -0.14 -9.62
N ALA A 63 -5.81 0.60 -8.79
CA ALA A 63 -4.52 1.15 -9.17
C ALA A 63 -3.63 1.34 -7.96
N ILE A 64 -2.33 1.19 -8.18
CA ILE A 64 -1.28 1.51 -7.22
C ILE A 64 -0.22 2.37 -7.89
N SER A 65 0.30 3.36 -7.18
CA SER A 65 1.40 4.18 -7.69
C SER A 65 2.33 4.60 -6.55
N ARG A 66 3.62 4.72 -6.86
CA ARG A 66 4.59 5.34 -5.95
C ARG A 66 4.21 6.81 -5.73
N VAL A 67 4.41 7.29 -4.51
CA VAL A 67 4.45 8.73 -4.25
C VAL A 67 5.88 9.16 -4.57
N GLU A 68 6.07 9.90 -5.67
CA GLU A 68 7.36 10.57 -5.91
C GLU A 68 7.46 11.76 -4.96
N ASP A 69 8.63 11.94 -4.32
CA ASP A 69 8.97 13.15 -3.57
C ASP A 69 9.23 14.33 -4.52
#